data_AF-A0A1I1NPA0-F1
#
_entry.id   AF-A0A1I1NPA0-F1
#
_cell.length_a   1.000
_cell.length_b   1.000
_cell.length_c   1.000
_cell.angle_alpha   90.00
_cell.angle_beta   90.00
_cell.angle_gamma   90.00
#
_symmetry.space_group_name_H-M   'P 1'
#
loop_
_entity.id
_entity.type
_entity.pdbx_description
1 polymer ?
#
loop_
_entity_poly.entity_id
_entity_poly.type
_entity_poly.pdbx_seq_one_letter_code
_entity_poly.pdbx_strand_id
1 'polypeptide(L)'
;MNDTELIGMLQSSPQSGMAALIKRYSGYVFKIVYTKLGGLYTEQDMEEAVSDIFLRFYRAGEKDGFRIRSLRGLLSLIAERHCIDVLKELGEPDTTIFIRKYFFGQRSSDIAREMKMNANTVDKRISRGLVRLRKMLEEGK
;
A
#
# COMPACT_ATOMS: atom_id res chain seq x y z
N MET A 1 20.64 -8.51 13.04
CA MET A 1 19.68 -7.58 13.66
C MET A 1 18.29 -8.16 13.58
N ASN A 2 17.67 -8.41 14.72
CA ASN A 2 16.28 -8.87 14.84
C ASN A 2 15.32 -7.69 15.09
N ASP A 3 14.02 -7.95 15.08
CA ASP A 3 12.99 -6.91 15.25
C ASP A 3 13.04 -6.23 16.63
N THR A 4 13.38 -6.97 17.68
CA THR A 4 13.48 -6.44 19.05
C THR A 4 14.62 -5.42 19.17
N GLU A 5 15.80 -5.76 18.63
CA GLU A 5 16.95 -4.87 18.56
C GLU A 5 16.61 -3.60 17.75
N LEU A 6 15.92 -3.78 16.62
CA LEU A 6 15.51 -2.69 15.75
C LEU A 6 14.49 -1.75 16.41
N ILE A 7 13.55 -2.29 17.18
CA ILE A 7 12.63 -1.48 18.00
C ILE A 7 13.41 -0.70 19.08
N GLY A 8 14.36 -1.34 19.75
CA GLY A 8 15.23 -0.65 20.72
C GLY A 8 16.01 0.50 20.10
N MET A 9 16.51 0.33 18.86
CA MET A 9 17.14 1.42 18.09
C MET A 9 16.14 2.52 17.76
N LEU A 10 14.94 2.20 17.30
CA LEU A 10 13.90 3.20 17.02
C LEU A 10 13.54 4.04 18.26
N GLN A 11 13.59 3.45 19.45
CA GLN A 11 13.30 4.13 20.72
C GLN A 11 14.44 5.04 21.20
N SER A 12 15.69 4.58 21.04
CA SER A 12 16.88 5.26 21.57
C SER A 12 17.55 6.22 20.58
N SER A 13 17.48 5.90 19.29
CA SER A 13 18.03 6.69 18.18
C SER A 13 17.14 6.53 16.94
N PRO A 14 16.02 7.27 16.87
CA PRO A 14 15.00 7.09 15.83
C PRO A 14 15.55 7.16 14.40
N GLN A 15 16.53 8.03 14.13
CA GLN A 15 17.12 8.18 12.80
C GLN A 15 17.90 6.94 12.38
N SER A 16 18.78 6.43 13.25
CA SER A 16 19.53 5.19 12.99
C SER A 16 18.61 3.97 12.97
N GLY A 17 17.60 3.92 13.84
CA GLY A 17 16.56 2.90 13.82
C GLY A 17 15.78 2.88 12.51
N MET A 18 15.39 4.05 11.98
CA MET A 18 14.71 4.15 10.69
C MET A 18 15.60 3.72 9.53
N ALA A 19 16.87 4.12 9.51
CA ALA A 19 17.80 3.68 8.47
C ALA A 19 17.94 2.15 8.44
N ALA A 20 18.03 1.52 9.62
CA ALA A 20 18.07 0.06 9.75
C ALA A 20 16.73 -0.59 9.36
N LEU A 21 15.60 0.03 9.70
CA LEU A 21 14.26 -0.43 9.34
C LEU A 21 14.06 -0.44 7.83
N ILE A 22 14.38 0.67 7.16
CA ILE A 22 14.30 0.80 5.70
C ILE A 22 15.13 -0.29 5.05
N LYS A 23 16.42 -0.41 5.42
CA LYS A 23 17.30 -1.46 4.89
C LYS A 23 16.73 -2.87 5.06
N ARG A 24 16.06 -3.15 6.18
CA ARG A 24 15.53 -4.48 6.50
C ARG A 24 14.19 -4.78 5.83
N TYR A 25 13.33 -3.78 5.64
CA TYR A 25 11.93 -3.93 5.29
C TYR A 25 11.54 -3.35 3.91
N SER A 26 12.42 -2.62 3.20
CA SER A 26 12.08 -2.06 1.88
C SER A 26 11.56 -3.11 0.91
N GLY A 27 12.21 -4.27 0.81
CA GLY A 27 11.73 -5.35 -0.07
C GLY A 27 10.35 -5.90 0.33
N TYR A 28 10.03 -5.92 1.62
CA TYR A 28 8.72 -6.34 2.10
C TYR A 28 7.63 -5.32 1.76
N VAL A 29 7.88 -4.03 2.05
CA VAL A 29 6.96 -2.93 1.74
C VAL A 29 6.76 -2.83 0.23
N PHE A 30 7.85 -2.87 -0.55
CA PHE A 30 7.80 -2.89 -2.01
C PHE A 30 6.94 -4.04 -2.52
N LYS A 31 7.08 -5.26 -1.96
CA LYS A 31 6.27 -6.40 -2.39
C LYS A 31 4.77 -6.18 -2.14
N ILE A 32 4.39 -5.53 -1.04
CA ILE A 32 2.99 -5.18 -0.78
C ILE A 32 2.49 -4.21 -1.86
N VAL A 33 3.18 -3.10 -2.05
CA VAL A 33 2.80 -2.08 -3.04
C VAL A 33 2.75 -2.71 -4.43
N TYR A 34 3.71 -3.54 -4.80
CA TYR A 34 3.80 -4.15 -6.13
C TYR A 34 2.62 -5.10 -6.37
N THR A 35 2.24 -5.86 -5.34
CA THR A 35 1.12 -6.81 -5.44
C THR A 35 -0.22 -6.09 -5.62
N LYS A 36 -0.37 -4.88 -5.06
CA LYS A 36 -1.63 -4.12 -5.11
C LYS A 36 -1.69 -3.13 -6.26
N LEU A 37 -0.56 -2.51 -6.60
CA LEU A 37 -0.45 -1.36 -7.51
C LEU A 37 0.64 -1.54 -8.59
N GLY A 38 1.34 -2.68 -8.67
CA GLY A 38 2.45 -2.86 -9.63
C GLY A 38 2.05 -2.83 -11.11
N GLY A 39 0.76 -2.99 -11.42
CA GLY A 39 0.22 -2.78 -12.77
C GLY A 39 -0.09 -1.30 -13.10
N LEU A 40 0.03 -0.41 -12.11
CA LEU A 40 -0.24 1.02 -12.19
C LEU A 40 1.05 1.84 -12.17
N TYR A 41 1.95 1.48 -11.25
CA TYR A 41 3.08 2.29 -10.85
C TYR A 41 4.30 2.04 -11.74
N THR A 42 5.02 3.13 -12.04
CA THR A 42 6.41 3.04 -12.51
C THR A 42 7.34 2.65 -11.36
N GLU A 43 8.59 2.30 -11.66
CA GLU A 43 9.60 2.03 -10.63
C GLU A 43 9.80 3.23 -9.69
N GLN A 44 9.78 4.45 -10.24
CA GLN A 44 9.87 5.67 -9.44
C GLN A 44 8.66 5.84 -8.50
N ASP A 45 7.43 5.61 -8.99
CA ASP A 45 6.22 5.69 -8.15
C ASP A 45 6.24 4.66 -7.02
N MET A 46 6.79 3.47 -7.30
CA MET A 46 6.98 2.43 -6.31
C MET A 46 7.94 2.88 -5.19
N GLU A 47 9.07 3.48 -5.55
CA GLU A 47 10.05 4.00 -4.57
C GLU A 47 9.48 5.15 -3.73
N GLU A 48 8.72 6.04 -4.36
CA GLU A 48 8.03 7.15 -3.70
C GLU A 48 7.02 6.64 -2.67
N ALA A 49 6.14 5.71 -3.08
CA ALA A 49 5.17 5.12 -2.17
C ALA A 49 5.82 4.35 -1.02
N VAL A 50 6.91 3.62 -1.27
CA VAL A 50 7.68 2.95 -0.21
C VAL A 50 8.23 3.98 0.79
N SER A 51 8.77 5.10 0.30
CA SER A 51 9.29 6.18 1.13
C SER A 51 8.20 6.83 1.99
N ASP A 52 7.04 7.11 1.38
CA ASP A 52 5.84 7.63 2.04
C ASP A 52 5.34 6.71 3.16
N ILE A 53 5.35 5.39 2.91
CA ILE A 53 4.96 4.39 3.90
C ILE A 53 5.92 4.42 5.10
N PHE A 54 7.24 4.50 4.86
CA PHE A 54 8.21 4.62 5.94
C PHE A 54 8.08 5.95 6.70
N LEU A 55 7.77 7.04 6.02
CA LEU A 55 7.50 8.34 6.66
C LEU A 55 6.24 8.27 7.55
N ARG A 56 5.16 7.66 7.05
CA ARG A 56 3.93 7.42 7.84
C ARG A 56 4.21 6.51 9.04
N PHE A 57 5.04 5.49 8.87
CA PHE A 57 5.50 4.65 9.98
C PHE A 57 6.27 5.46 11.02
N TYR A 58 7.21 6.30 10.60
CA TYR A 58 7.98 7.16 11.51
C TYR A 58 7.05 8.05 12.34
N ARG A 59 6.13 8.78 11.67
CA ARG A 59 5.15 9.66 12.34
C ARG A 59 4.26 8.89 13.32
N ALA A 60 3.83 7.69 12.96
CA ALA A 60 3.02 6.84 13.81
C ALA A 60 3.78 6.36 15.05
N GLY A 61 5.05 5.97 14.88
CA GLY A 61 5.92 5.54 15.97
C GLY A 61 6.32 6.69 16.91
N GLU A 62 6.71 7.83 16.35
CA GLU A 62 7.16 9.02 17.10
C GLU A 62 6.10 9.49 18.11
N LYS A 63 4.82 9.42 17.75
CA LYS A 63 3.69 9.81 18.62
C LYS A 63 3.63 9.04 19.95
N ASP A 64 4.11 7.79 20.00
CA ASP A 64 4.08 6.94 21.19
C ASP A 64 5.47 6.38 21.51
N GLY A 65 6.53 7.12 21.16
CA GLY A 65 7.92 6.75 21.47
C GLY A 65 8.31 5.37 20.93
N PHE A 66 7.81 4.98 19.76
CA PHE A 66 8.07 3.70 19.10
C PHE A 66 7.75 2.46 19.98
N ARG A 67 6.69 2.51 20.78
CA ARG A 67 6.14 1.34 21.52
C ARG A 67 5.42 0.37 20.57
N ILE A 68 6.17 -0.25 19.67
CA ILE A 68 5.65 -1.07 18.58
C ILE A 68 5.62 -2.54 18.99
N ARG A 69 4.45 -3.19 18.87
CA ARG A 69 4.31 -4.64 19.13
C ARG A 69 4.87 -5.52 18.03
N SER A 70 4.77 -5.08 16.77
CA SER A 70 5.27 -5.80 15.60
C SER A 70 5.61 -4.83 14.48
N LEU A 71 6.88 -4.78 14.06
CA LEU A 71 7.32 -3.96 12.93
C LEU A 71 6.61 -4.37 11.66
N ARG A 72 6.63 -5.67 11.34
CA ARG A 72 5.94 -6.22 10.18
C ARG A 72 4.44 -5.89 10.20
N GLY A 73 3.76 -6.10 11.33
CA GLY A 73 2.32 -5.85 11.44
C GLY A 73 1.95 -4.38 11.20
N LEU A 74 2.69 -3.45 11.81
CA LEU A 74 2.44 -2.02 11.62
C LEU A 74 2.80 -1.56 10.20
N LEU A 75 3.91 -2.04 9.63
CA LEU A 75 4.29 -1.74 8.25
C LEU A 75 3.26 -2.26 7.24
N SER A 76 2.76 -3.49 7.41
CA SER A 76 1.71 -4.04 6.54
C SER A 76 0.46 -3.19 6.58
N LEU A 77 0.01 -2.81 7.79
CA LEU A 77 -1.18 -1.98 7.97
C LEU A 77 -1.05 -0.62 7.26
N ILE A 78 0.10 0.05 7.43
CA ILE A 78 0.33 1.37 6.83
C ILE A 78 0.46 1.25 5.30
N ALA A 79 1.15 0.22 4.80
CA ALA A 79 1.31 -0.02 3.37
C ALA A 79 -0.02 -0.33 2.69
N GLU A 80 -0.84 -1.21 3.29
CA GLU A 80 -2.16 -1.56 2.77
C GLU A 80 -3.11 -0.36 2.80
N ARG A 81 -3.09 0.43 3.89
CA ARG A 81 -3.88 1.66 3.96
C ARG A 81 -3.47 2.68 2.90
N HIS A 82 -2.16 2.87 2.68
CA HIS A 82 -1.66 3.73 1.59
C HIS A 82 -2.21 3.26 0.23
N CYS A 83 -2.15 1.97 -0.07
CA CYS A 83 -2.68 1.43 -1.32
C CYS A 83 -4.20 1.65 -1.46
N ILE A 84 -4.96 1.47 -0.38
CA ILE A 84 -6.41 1.72 -0.38
C ILE A 84 -6.70 3.20 -0.60
N ASP A 85 -5.94 4.10 0.01
CA ASP A 85 -6.14 5.54 -0.14
C ASP A 85 -5.93 5.98 -1.61
N VAL A 86 -4.92 5.43 -2.29
CA VAL A 86 -4.72 5.65 -3.74
C VAL A 86 -5.92 5.13 -4.54
N LEU A 87 -6.44 3.95 -4.22
CA LEU A 87 -7.59 3.38 -4.95
C LEU A 87 -8.88 4.17 -4.75
N LYS A 88 -9.06 4.87 -3.63
CA LYS A 88 -10.25 5.69 -3.37
C LYS A 88 -10.39 6.86 -4.34
N GLU A 89 -9.30 7.33 -4.93
CA GLU A 89 -9.30 8.40 -5.94
C GLU A 89 -10.07 8.01 -7.21
N LEU A 90 -10.32 6.71 -7.44
CA LEU A 90 -11.18 6.23 -8.52
C LEU A 90 -12.66 6.56 -8.32
N GLY A 91 -13.09 6.74 -7.07
CA GLY A 91 -14.51 6.81 -6.69
C GLY A 91 -15.24 5.47 -6.84
N GLU A 92 -16.52 5.46 -6.47
CA GLU A 92 -17.37 4.28 -6.60
C GLU A 92 -18.01 4.20 -8.01
N PRO A 93 -18.27 2.97 -8.53
CA PRO A 93 -18.09 1.67 -7.90
C PRO A 93 -16.68 1.07 -8.05
N ASP A 94 -15.77 1.78 -8.72
CA ASP A 94 -14.48 1.25 -9.14
C ASP A 94 -13.59 0.94 -7.92
N THR A 95 -13.59 1.81 -6.89
CA THR A 95 -12.91 1.56 -5.60
C THR A 95 -13.30 0.21 -5.01
N THR A 96 -14.60 -0.07 -4.89
CA THR A 96 -15.10 -1.35 -4.36
C THR A 96 -14.65 -2.53 -5.22
N ILE A 97 -14.69 -2.41 -6.55
CA ILE A 97 -14.24 -3.46 -7.48
C ILE A 97 -12.76 -3.79 -7.25
N PHE A 98 -11.91 -2.78 -7.14
CA PHE A 98 -10.48 -2.96 -6.93
C PHE A 98 -10.16 -3.59 -5.55
N ILE A 99 -10.81 -3.11 -4.49
CA ILE A 99 -10.62 -3.69 -3.14
C ILE A 99 -11.01 -5.18 -3.15
N ARG A 100 -12.17 -5.52 -3.71
CA ARG A 100 -12.63 -6.91 -3.83
C ARG A 100 -11.67 -7.79 -4.62
N LYS A 101 -11.16 -7.29 -5.74
CA LYS A 101 -10.23 -8.03 -6.61
C LYS A 101 -8.87 -8.23 -5.97
N TYR A 102 -8.24 -7.17 -5.47
CA TYR A 102 -6.82 -7.17 -5.11
C TYR A 102 -6.57 -7.36 -3.61
N PHE A 103 -7.53 -7.04 -2.73
CA PHE A 103 -7.41 -7.25 -1.28
C PHE A 103 -8.10 -8.52 -0.82
N PHE A 104 -9.29 -8.81 -1.35
CA PHE A 104 -10.04 -10.01 -0.98
C PHE A 104 -9.85 -11.19 -1.96
N GLY A 105 -9.13 -10.98 -3.07
CA GLY A 105 -8.85 -12.04 -4.04
C GLY A 105 -10.09 -12.56 -4.78
N GLN A 106 -11.21 -11.82 -4.77
CA GLN A 106 -12.43 -12.25 -5.44
C GLN A 106 -12.23 -12.31 -6.97
N ARG A 107 -12.80 -13.31 -7.62
CA ARG A 107 -12.79 -13.39 -9.09
C ARG A 107 -13.73 -12.33 -9.67
N SER A 108 -13.43 -11.83 -10.86
CA SER A 108 -14.25 -10.80 -11.52
C SER A 108 -15.71 -11.23 -11.69
N SER A 109 -15.95 -12.53 -11.91
CA SER A 109 -17.30 -13.12 -11.99
C SER A 109 -18.07 -13.10 -10.67
N ASP A 110 -17.39 -13.33 -9.54
CA ASP A 110 -18.01 -13.29 -8.21
C ASP A 110 -18.33 -11.85 -7.81
N ILE A 111 -17.42 -10.91 -8.10
CA ILE A 111 -17.64 -9.45 -7.94
C ILE A 111 -18.85 -9.00 -8.76
N ALA A 112 -18.91 -9.41 -10.03
CA ALA A 112 -20.00 -9.07 -10.93
C ALA A 112 -21.36 -9.56 -10.39
N ARG A 113 -21.42 -10.80 -9.89
CA ARG A 113 -22.63 -11.37 -9.29
C ARG A 113 -23.08 -10.59 -8.06
N GLU A 114 -22.17 -10.32 -7.12
CA GLU A 114 -22.49 -9.62 -5.87
C GLU A 114 -22.86 -8.15 -6.09
N MET A 115 -22.21 -7.49 -7.05
CA MET A 115 -22.49 -6.10 -7.41
C MET A 115 -23.62 -5.94 -8.43
N LYS A 116 -24.26 -7.04 -8.85
CA LYS A 116 -25.33 -7.08 -9.87
C LYS A 116 -24.91 -6.42 -11.20
N MET A 117 -23.69 -6.72 -11.65
CA MET A 117 -23.09 -6.22 -12.89
C MET A 117 -22.75 -7.38 -13.84
N ASN A 118 -22.49 -7.06 -15.11
CA ASN A 118 -21.90 -8.03 -16.05
C ASN A 118 -20.39 -8.19 -15.77
N ALA A 119 -19.86 -9.43 -15.87
CA ALA A 119 -18.44 -9.72 -15.63
C ALA A 119 -17.49 -8.94 -16.56
N ASN A 120 -17.84 -8.80 -17.85
CA ASN A 120 -17.09 -7.98 -18.78
C ASN A 120 -17.11 -6.49 -18.37
N THR A 121 -18.19 -6.00 -17.75
CA THR A 121 -18.21 -4.63 -17.21
C THR A 121 -17.22 -4.46 -16.07
N VAL A 122 -17.09 -5.45 -15.17
CA VAL A 122 -16.10 -5.43 -14.08
C VAL A 122 -14.69 -5.39 -14.66
N ASP A 123 -14.36 -6.26 -15.61
CA ASP A 123 -13.02 -6.28 -16.20
C ASP A 123 -12.71 -4.97 -16.95
N LYS A 124 -13.67 -4.42 -17.70
CA LYS A 124 -13.48 -3.12 -18.37
C LYS A 124 -13.36 -1.96 -17.38
N ARG A 125 -14.05 -2.00 -16.24
CA ARG A 125 -13.88 -1.01 -15.15
C ARG A 125 -12.49 -1.12 -14.53
N ILE A 126 -11.97 -2.33 -14.29
CA ILE A 126 -10.59 -2.53 -13.83
C ILE A 126 -9.62 -1.94 -14.86
N SER A 127 -9.73 -2.30 -16.14
CA SER A 127 -8.81 -1.77 -17.17
C SER A 127 -8.84 -0.24 -17.26
N ARG A 128 -10.03 0.38 -17.27
CA ARG A 128 -10.14 1.85 -17.33
C ARG A 128 -9.69 2.53 -16.05
N GLY A 129 -10.01 1.96 -14.89
CA GLY A 129 -9.56 2.44 -13.59
C GLY A 129 -8.03 2.43 -13.52
N LEU A 130 -7.39 1.37 -14.03
CA LEU A 130 -5.93 1.29 -14.07
C LEU A 130 -5.32 2.45 -14.89
N VAL A 131 -5.89 2.73 -16.06
CA VAL A 131 -5.44 3.84 -16.92
C VAL A 131 -5.68 5.20 -16.26
N ARG A 132 -6.82 5.40 -15.58
CA ARG A 132 -7.13 6.67 -14.90
C ARG A 132 -6.19 6.94 -13.73
N LEU A 133 -5.94 5.94 -12.87
CA LEU A 133 -5.01 6.08 -11.75
C LEU A 133 -3.61 6.43 -12.22
N ARG A 134 -3.11 5.75 -13.26
CA ARG A 134 -1.80 6.07 -13.82
C ARG A 134 -1.69 7.53 -14.28
N LYS A 135 -2.71 8.04 -14.99
CA LYS A 135 -2.73 9.45 -15.41
C LYS A 135 -2.77 10.42 -14.23
N MET A 136 -3.59 10.15 -13.22
CA MET A 136 -3.68 10.98 -12.01
C MET A 136 -2.33 11.06 -11.28
N LEU A 137 -1.58 9.96 -11.25
CA LEU A 137 -0.26 9.89 -10.62
C LEU A 137 0.84 10.52 -11.48
N GLU A 138 0.70 10.54 -12.81
CA GLU A 138 1.60 11.23 -13.72
C GLU A 138 1.39 12.75 -13.70
N GLU A 139 0.13 13.22 -13.59
CA GLU A 139 -0.25 14.64 -13.60
C GLU A 139 -0.09 15.33 -12.23
N GLY A 140 -0.01 14.56 -11.14
CA GLY A 140 0.17 15.06 -9.77
C GLY A 140 1.63 15.23 -9.30
N LYS A 141 2.60 14.92 -10.17
CA LYS A 141 4.04 15.15 -9.95
C LYS A 141 4.44 16.57 -10.33
#